data_AF-I3T1D8-F1
#
_entry.id   AF-I3T1D8-F1
#
_cell.length_a   1.000
_cell.length_b   1.000
_cell.length_c   1.000
_cell.angle_alpha   90.00
_cell.angle_beta   90.00
_cell.angle_gamma   90.00
#
_symmetry.space_group_name_H-M   'P 1'
#
loop_
_entity.id
_entity.type
_entity.pdbx_description
1 polymer ?
#
loop_
_entity_poly.entity_id
_entity_poly.type
_entity_poly.pdbx_seq_one_letter_code
_entity_poly.pdbx_strand_id
1 'polypeptide(L)'
;MVEAGYVENLKQAFARYLFDGGPAYSKGSEPVVEEAIKMICDTGGVAVLAHPWALKNPVAIIRRLKEAGLHGMEVYKSDGRLAAYSDLADAYGLLKIGGSDYHGRGGHHESELGSVNLPVPVLHDFLKVARPIWCNAIRELLECYAEEPSNTNLETITRFGRTRIFKGGSPLYCGQDLIDHCLPLWLSSQEMENEEFEATKLKLSNVFTSQGGTPVFIET
;
A
#
# COMPACT_ATOMS: atom_id res chain seq x y z
N MET A 1 2.37 -17.04 -26.57
CA MET A 1 1.81 -18.42 -26.67
C MET A 1 0.42 -18.41 -27.28
N VAL A 2 -0.52 -17.61 -26.75
CA VAL A 2 -1.88 -17.47 -27.29
C VAL A 2 -1.86 -16.84 -28.69
N GLU A 3 -1.31 -15.63 -28.83
CA GLU A 3 -1.22 -14.93 -30.13
C GLU A 3 -0.44 -15.71 -31.19
N ALA A 4 0.58 -16.46 -30.76
CA ALA A 4 1.38 -17.31 -31.62
C ALA A 4 0.70 -18.64 -31.99
N GLY A 5 -0.54 -18.89 -31.54
CA GLY A 5 -1.34 -20.07 -31.91
C GLY A 5 -0.96 -21.40 -31.24
N TYR A 6 -0.06 -21.40 -30.25
CA TYR A 6 0.37 -22.63 -29.56
C TYR A 6 -0.63 -23.16 -28.53
N VAL A 7 -1.51 -22.26 -28.05
CA VAL A 7 -2.56 -22.54 -27.08
C VAL A 7 -3.78 -21.68 -27.38
N GLU A 8 -4.97 -22.20 -27.08
CA GLU A 8 -6.27 -21.57 -27.35
C GLU A 8 -6.59 -20.40 -26.40
N ASN A 9 -6.10 -20.47 -25.16
CA ASN A 9 -6.35 -19.46 -24.12
C ASN A 9 -5.33 -19.54 -22.98
N LEU A 10 -5.36 -18.54 -22.07
CA LEU A 10 -4.44 -18.50 -20.92
C LEU A 10 -4.60 -19.72 -19.99
N LYS A 11 -5.82 -20.20 -19.77
CA LYS A 11 -6.05 -21.37 -18.91
C LYS A 11 -5.29 -22.58 -19.45
N GLN A 12 -5.31 -22.79 -20.78
CA GLN A 12 -4.54 -23.85 -21.42
C GLN A 12 -3.03 -23.62 -21.32
N ALA A 13 -2.55 -22.38 -21.43
CA ALA A 13 -1.14 -22.03 -21.24
C ALA A 13 -0.64 -22.43 -19.84
N PHE A 14 -1.37 -22.03 -18.79
CA PHE A 14 -1.05 -22.40 -17.40
C PHE A 14 -1.15 -23.90 -17.18
N ALA A 15 -2.22 -24.56 -17.65
CA ALA A 15 -2.41 -25.99 -17.44
C ALA A 15 -1.37 -26.88 -18.14
N ARG A 16 -0.86 -26.48 -19.31
CA ARG A 16 0.07 -27.31 -20.12
C ARG A 16 1.54 -26.97 -19.91
N TYR A 17 1.88 -25.71 -19.68
CA TYR A 17 3.27 -25.24 -19.78
C TYR A 17 3.74 -24.49 -18.54
N LEU A 18 2.91 -23.59 -17.99
CA LEU A 18 3.34 -22.59 -17.01
C LEU A 18 2.97 -22.92 -15.55
N PHE A 19 2.42 -24.10 -15.26
CA PHE A 19 2.13 -24.52 -13.89
C PHE A 19 3.42 -24.82 -13.11
N ASP A 20 3.36 -24.87 -11.78
CA ASP A 20 4.50 -25.21 -10.93
C ASP A 20 5.13 -26.56 -11.32
N GLY A 21 6.38 -26.54 -11.79
CA GLY A 21 7.08 -27.73 -12.29
C GLY A 21 6.75 -28.12 -13.74
N GLY A 22 6.02 -27.27 -14.47
CA GLY A 22 5.69 -27.48 -15.87
C GLY A 22 6.86 -27.24 -16.83
N PRO A 23 6.71 -27.62 -18.12
CA PRO A 23 7.78 -27.55 -19.12
C PRO A 23 8.40 -26.17 -19.34
N ALA A 24 7.64 -25.11 -19.10
CA ALA A 24 8.10 -23.72 -19.23
C ALA A 24 8.09 -22.98 -17.88
N TYR A 25 8.02 -23.72 -16.77
CA TYR A 25 8.12 -23.15 -15.44
C TYR A 25 9.58 -22.81 -15.12
N SER A 26 9.82 -21.55 -14.79
CA SER A 26 11.04 -21.11 -14.14
C SER A 26 10.67 -20.58 -12.77
N LYS A 27 11.29 -21.12 -11.73
CA LYS A 27 11.08 -20.63 -10.36
C LYS A 27 11.61 -19.20 -10.27
N GLY A 28 10.80 -18.28 -9.76
CA GLY A 28 11.22 -16.92 -9.46
C GLY A 28 12.15 -16.85 -8.24
N SER A 29 12.67 -15.66 -8.00
CA SER A 29 13.40 -15.31 -6.77
C SER A 29 12.54 -14.37 -5.94
N GLU A 30 11.43 -14.88 -5.39
CA GLU A 30 10.58 -14.11 -4.50
C GLU A 30 11.21 -14.01 -3.10
N PRO A 31 11.05 -12.86 -2.41
CA PRO A 31 11.48 -12.75 -1.02
C PRO A 31 10.68 -13.71 -0.14
N VAL A 32 11.24 -14.02 1.03
CA VAL A 32 10.49 -14.77 2.03
C VAL A 32 9.28 -13.91 2.46
N VAL A 33 8.10 -14.51 2.51
CA VAL A 33 6.85 -13.75 2.75
C VAL A 33 6.86 -12.96 4.06
N GLU A 34 7.54 -13.45 5.08
CA GLU A 34 7.77 -12.72 6.33
C GLU A 34 8.58 -11.42 6.12
N GLU A 35 9.60 -11.46 5.26
CA GLU A 35 10.39 -10.27 4.91
C GLU A 35 9.57 -9.28 4.11
N ALA A 36 8.70 -9.76 3.22
CA ALA A 36 7.78 -8.90 2.47
C ALA A 36 6.77 -8.21 3.41
N ILE A 37 6.21 -8.92 4.39
CA ILE A 37 5.33 -8.32 5.41
C ILE A 37 6.11 -7.26 6.18
N LYS A 38 7.31 -7.61 6.67
CA LYS A 38 8.17 -6.67 7.40
C LYS A 38 8.44 -5.41 6.58
N MET A 39 8.80 -5.55 5.30
CA MET A 39 9.08 -4.42 4.41
C MET A 39 7.84 -3.51 4.22
N ILE A 40 6.65 -4.09 4.10
CA ILE A 40 5.41 -3.31 4.03
C ILE A 40 5.20 -2.55 5.34
N CYS A 41 5.35 -3.21 6.49
CA CYS A 41 5.16 -2.58 7.79
C CYS A 41 6.19 -1.47 8.06
N ASP A 42 7.47 -1.73 7.78
CA ASP A 42 8.59 -0.80 8.00
C ASP A 42 8.48 0.45 7.09
N THR A 43 7.63 0.43 6.07
CA THR A 43 7.35 1.58 5.18
C THR A 43 6.02 2.29 5.50
N GLY A 44 5.38 1.97 6.63
CA GLY A 44 4.08 2.54 7.00
C GLY A 44 2.91 1.94 6.21
N GLY A 45 3.09 0.77 5.62
CA GLY A 45 2.06 0.07 4.85
C GLY A 45 1.23 -0.89 5.71
N VAL A 46 0.04 -1.23 5.19
CA VAL A 46 -0.83 -2.26 5.76
C VAL A 46 -0.67 -3.55 4.96
N ALA A 47 0.02 -4.53 5.54
CA ALA A 47 0.24 -5.83 4.92
C ALA A 47 -1.04 -6.68 4.86
N VAL A 48 -1.46 -7.06 3.65
CA VAL A 48 -2.68 -7.84 3.41
C VAL A 48 -2.41 -9.03 2.50
N LEU A 49 -2.93 -10.21 2.85
CA LEU A 49 -2.84 -11.41 2.04
C LEU A 49 -3.89 -11.40 0.93
N ALA A 50 -3.43 -11.28 -0.32
CA ALA A 50 -4.27 -11.38 -1.50
C ALA A 50 -4.72 -12.83 -1.75
N HIS A 51 -5.93 -12.98 -2.28
CA HIS A 51 -6.53 -14.22 -2.80
C HIS A 51 -6.13 -15.51 -2.03
N PRO A 52 -6.39 -15.60 -0.71
CA PRO A 52 -5.92 -16.70 0.15
C PRO A 52 -6.42 -18.08 -0.30
N TRP A 53 -7.50 -18.11 -1.07
CA TRP A 53 -8.04 -19.31 -1.68
C TRP A 53 -7.20 -19.97 -2.77
N ALA A 54 -6.16 -19.30 -3.26
CA ALA A 54 -5.19 -19.93 -4.15
C ALA A 54 -4.20 -20.83 -3.39
N LEU A 55 -4.17 -20.74 -2.06
CA LEU A 55 -3.25 -21.50 -1.21
C LEU A 55 -3.71 -22.94 -1.01
N LYS A 56 -2.75 -23.88 -0.98
CA LYS A 56 -3.02 -25.30 -0.67
C LYS A 56 -3.39 -25.53 0.81
N ASN A 57 -2.82 -24.74 1.72
CA ASN A 57 -3.09 -24.84 3.17
C ASN A 57 -3.27 -23.43 3.77
N PRO A 58 -4.40 -22.76 3.48
CA PRO A 58 -4.60 -21.37 3.85
C PRO A 58 -4.53 -21.16 5.37
N VAL A 59 -5.11 -22.05 6.18
CA VAL A 59 -5.17 -21.89 7.65
C VAL A 59 -3.76 -21.84 8.27
N ALA A 60 -2.91 -22.82 7.94
CA ALA A 60 -1.56 -22.86 8.50
C ALA A 60 -0.69 -21.67 8.05
N ILE A 61 -0.85 -21.25 6.78
CA ILE A 61 -0.14 -20.11 6.23
C ILE A 61 -0.61 -18.82 6.90
N ILE A 62 -1.91 -18.58 6.97
CA ILE A 62 -2.50 -17.37 7.58
C ILE A 62 -2.05 -17.22 9.03
N ARG A 63 -2.05 -18.30 9.82
CA ARG A 63 -1.51 -18.28 11.19
C ARG A 63 -0.06 -17.80 11.22
N ARG A 64 0.81 -18.39 10.40
CA ARG A 64 2.23 -18.03 10.31
C ARG A 64 2.41 -16.57 9.88
N LEU A 65 1.63 -16.11 8.90
CA LEU A 65 1.71 -14.71 8.44
C LEU A 65 1.19 -13.73 9.49
N LYS A 66 0.15 -14.10 10.25
CA LYS A 66 -0.33 -13.29 11.37
C LYS A 66 0.76 -13.09 12.43
N GLU A 67 1.48 -14.15 12.78
CA GLU A 67 2.64 -14.09 13.68
C GLU A 67 3.74 -13.17 13.14
N ALA A 68 3.86 -13.04 11.82
CA ALA A 68 4.83 -12.16 11.15
C ALA A 68 4.37 -10.69 11.00
N GLY A 69 3.17 -10.33 11.47
CA GLY A 69 2.65 -8.96 11.40
C GLY A 69 1.64 -8.71 10.27
N LEU A 70 1.02 -9.74 9.70
CA LEU A 70 -0.07 -9.56 8.75
C LEU A 70 -1.25 -8.82 9.39
N HIS A 71 -1.74 -7.77 8.72
CA HIS A 71 -2.85 -6.94 9.19
C HIS A 71 -4.21 -7.44 8.70
N GLY A 72 -4.26 -7.97 7.48
CA GLY A 72 -5.51 -8.36 6.85
C GLY A 72 -5.38 -9.44 5.79
N MET A 73 -6.52 -9.83 5.24
CA MET A 73 -6.61 -10.74 4.11
C MET A 73 -7.82 -10.43 3.23
N GLU A 74 -7.76 -10.84 1.98
CA GLU A 74 -8.92 -10.80 1.11
C GLU A 74 -9.97 -11.83 1.53
N VAL A 75 -11.20 -11.35 1.65
CA VAL A 75 -12.39 -12.11 2.04
C VAL A 75 -13.52 -11.89 1.04
N TYR A 76 -13.64 -10.67 0.50
CA TYR A 76 -14.69 -10.31 -0.44
C TYR A 76 -14.30 -10.71 -1.87
N LYS A 77 -14.99 -11.73 -2.40
CA LYS A 77 -14.93 -12.15 -3.80
C LYS A 77 -16.23 -12.84 -4.23
N SER A 78 -16.52 -12.82 -5.53
CA SER A 78 -17.70 -13.40 -6.17
C SER A 78 -17.69 -14.94 -6.31
N ASP A 79 -16.92 -15.68 -5.50
CA ASP A 79 -16.72 -17.14 -5.69
C ASP A 79 -17.34 -18.04 -4.60
N GLY A 80 -18.19 -17.48 -3.74
CA GLY A 80 -18.99 -18.24 -2.77
C GLY A 80 -18.23 -18.71 -1.52
N ARG A 81 -16.96 -18.33 -1.33
CA ARG A 81 -16.16 -18.70 -0.15
C ARG A 81 -16.10 -17.64 0.94
N LEU A 82 -16.96 -16.62 0.83
CA LEU A 82 -17.02 -15.47 1.73
C LEU A 82 -17.10 -15.88 3.21
N ALA A 83 -18.02 -16.78 3.57
CA ALA A 83 -18.23 -17.19 4.95
C ALA A 83 -16.97 -17.82 5.56
N ALA A 84 -16.39 -18.82 4.89
CA ALA A 84 -15.21 -19.53 5.40
C ALA A 84 -14.00 -18.61 5.60
N TYR A 85 -13.75 -17.68 4.69
CA TYR A 85 -12.64 -16.72 4.83
C TYR A 85 -12.94 -15.57 5.78
N SER A 86 -14.21 -15.20 5.93
CA SER A 86 -14.65 -14.26 6.97
C SER A 86 -14.40 -14.84 8.36
N ASP A 87 -14.83 -16.07 8.61
CA ASP A 87 -14.65 -16.75 9.90
C ASP A 87 -13.15 -16.93 10.21
N LEU A 88 -12.35 -17.23 9.19
CA LEU A 88 -10.90 -17.36 9.33
C LEU A 88 -10.22 -16.02 9.65
N ALA A 89 -10.65 -14.94 9.01
CA ALA A 89 -10.16 -13.60 9.33
C ALA A 89 -10.53 -13.20 10.77
N ASP A 90 -11.76 -13.49 11.21
CA ASP A 90 -12.20 -13.24 12.58
C ASP A 90 -11.38 -14.05 13.60
N ALA A 91 -11.14 -15.33 13.33
CA ALA A 91 -10.39 -16.21 14.21
C ALA A 91 -8.95 -15.73 14.46
N TYR A 92 -8.34 -15.03 13.51
CA TYR A 92 -6.98 -14.49 13.61
C TYR A 92 -6.93 -12.97 13.83
N GLY A 93 -8.07 -12.30 14.01
CA GLY A 93 -8.15 -10.85 14.17
C GLY A 93 -7.49 -10.11 12.99
N LEU A 94 -7.88 -10.49 11.77
CA LEU A 94 -7.40 -9.91 10.52
C LEU A 94 -8.47 -9.00 9.92
N LEU A 95 -8.04 -7.88 9.34
CA LEU A 95 -8.89 -7.03 8.52
C LEU A 95 -9.41 -7.83 7.32
N LYS A 96 -10.68 -7.63 7.00
CA LYS A 96 -11.33 -8.22 5.83
C LYS A 96 -11.25 -7.20 4.71
N ILE A 97 -10.68 -7.55 3.55
CA ILE A 97 -10.67 -6.65 2.39
C ILE A 97 -11.13 -7.39 1.13
N GLY A 98 -11.20 -6.70 0.00
CA GLY A 98 -11.36 -7.33 -1.31
C GLY A 98 -10.92 -6.41 -2.44
N GLY A 99 -10.62 -7.03 -3.57
CA GLY A 99 -10.30 -6.36 -4.82
C GLY A 99 -10.79 -7.21 -5.98
N SER A 100 -11.04 -6.59 -7.13
CA SER A 100 -11.54 -7.33 -8.30
C SER A 100 -10.49 -8.23 -8.94
N ASP A 101 -9.20 -8.00 -8.68
CA ASP A 101 -8.10 -8.67 -9.37
C ASP A 101 -8.19 -8.49 -10.90
N TYR A 102 -8.60 -7.29 -11.33
CA TYR A 102 -8.76 -6.93 -12.74
C TYR A 102 -7.40 -6.67 -13.41
N HIS A 103 -7.18 -7.26 -14.59
CA HIS A 103 -5.94 -7.17 -15.37
C HIS A 103 -6.15 -6.56 -16.77
N GLY A 104 -7.37 -6.15 -17.14
CA GLY A 104 -7.64 -5.47 -18.42
C GLY A 104 -7.45 -6.35 -19.65
N ARG A 105 -7.72 -7.65 -19.54
CA ARG A 105 -7.51 -8.63 -20.61
C ARG A 105 -8.64 -8.64 -21.64
N GLY A 106 -9.82 -8.18 -21.26
CA GLY A 106 -11.02 -8.21 -22.09
C GLY A 106 -11.63 -9.63 -22.18
N GLY A 107 -12.95 -9.68 -22.36
CA GLY A 107 -13.73 -10.94 -22.45
C GLY A 107 -14.45 -11.32 -21.14
N HIS A 108 -15.34 -12.32 -21.24
CA HIS A 108 -16.31 -12.66 -20.17
C HIS A 108 -15.75 -13.49 -18.99
N HIS A 109 -14.44 -13.74 -18.94
CA HIS A 109 -13.81 -14.64 -17.96
C HIS A 109 -12.93 -13.92 -16.93
N GLU A 110 -12.90 -12.59 -16.96
CA GLU A 110 -12.18 -11.74 -16.02
C GLU A 110 -13.18 -10.98 -15.14
N SER A 111 -12.82 -10.74 -13.88
CA SER A 111 -13.61 -9.89 -12.99
C SER A 111 -13.62 -8.44 -13.51
N GLU A 112 -14.78 -7.79 -13.58
CA GLU A 112 -14.83 -6.38 -13.99
C GLU A 112 -14.19 -5.46 -12.95
N LEU A 113 -13.71 -4.30 -13.40
CA LEU A 113 -13.18 -3.27 -12.51
C LEU A 113 -14.26 -2.85 -11.50
N GLY A 114 -13.92 -2.87 -10.21
CA GLY A 114 -14.86 -2.50 -9.15
C GLY A 114 -16.01 -3.50 -8.91
N SER A 115 -15.94 -4.70 -9.48
CA SER A 115 -16.98 -5.73 -9.31
C SER A 115 -17.08 -6.31 -7.88
N VAL A 116 -16.09 -6.06 -7.03
CA VAL A 116 -16.09 -6.49 -5.63
C VAL A 116 -16.57 -5.35 -4.75
N ASN A 117 -17.78 -5.51 -4.22
CA ASN A 117 -18.38 -4.57 -3.29
C ASN A 117 -17.85 -4.79 -1.87
N LEU A 118 -17.31 -3.73 -1.27
CA LEU A 118 -16.88 -3.70 0.12
C LEU A 118 -17.94 -2.99 0.98
N PRO A 119 -18.46 -3.64 2.04
CA PRO A 119 -19.35 -2.97 2.97
C PRO A 119 -18.66 -1.77 3.64
N VAL A 120 -19.37 -0.66 3.79
CA VAL A 120 -18.83 0.56 4.46
C VAL A 120 -18.24 0.28 5.85
N PRO A 121 -18.84 -0.58 6.72
CA PRO A 121 -18.23 -0.89 8.01
C PRO A 121 -16.83 -1.51 7.90
N VAL A 122 -16.59 -2.32 6.87
CA VAL A 122 -15.29 -2.94 6.62
C VAL A 122 -14.25 -1.89 6.26
N LEU A 123 -14.61 -0.92 5.43
CA LEU A 123 -13.75 0.23 5.12
C LEU A 123 -13.42 1.03 6.38
N HIS A 124 -14.41 1.24 7.24
CA HIS A 124 -14.21 1.95 8.50
C HIS A 124 -13.25 1.19 9.44
N ASP A 125 -13.40 -0.13 9.55
CA ASP A 125 -12.48 -0.96 10.35
C ASP A 125 -11.06 -0.98 9.77
N PHE A 126 -10.93 -1.00 8.44
CA PHE A 126 -9.64 -0.80 7.78
C PHE A 126 -9.02 0.55 8.16
N LEU A 127 -9.79 1.64 8.07
CA LEU A 127 -9.28 2.99 8.38
C LEU A 127 -8.87 3.15 9.85
N LYS A 128 -9.55 2.50 10.80
CA LYS A 128 -9.13 2.50 12.22
C LYS A 128 -7.72 1.96 12.42
N VAL A 129 -7.33 0.96 11.63
CA VAL A 129 -5.98 0.36 11.69
C VAL A 129 -5.00 1.17 10.84
N ALA A 130 -5.40 1.52 9.62
CA ALA A 130 -4.51 2.14 8.65
C ALA A 130 -4.13 3.58 9.00
N ARG A 131 -5.06 4.38 9.54
CA ARG A 131 -4.82 5.81 9.80
C ARG A 131 -3.70 6.05 10.81
N PRO A 132 -3.66 5.40 11.98
CA PRO A 132 -2.53 5.56 12.90
C PRO A 132 -1.19 5.15 12.28
N ILE A 133 -1.15 4.07 11.49
CA ILE A 133 0.05 3.60 10.80
C ILE A 133 0.56 4.66 9.83
N TRP A 134 -0.31 5.23 8.99
CA TRP A 134 0.05 6.28 8.05
C TRP A 134 0.49 7.57 8.75
N CYS A 135 -0.22 7.97 9.80
CA CYS A 135 0.14 9.16 10.58
C CYS A 135 1.54 9.03 11.18
N ASN A 136 1.84 7.86 11.76
CA ASN A 136 3.16 7.58 12.32
C ASN A 136 4.25 7.62 11.24
N ALA A 137 4.02 6.98 10.10
CA ALA A 137 4.99 6.95 9.00
C ALA A 137 5.25 8.35 8.42
N ILE A 138 4.21 9.17 8.26
CA ILE A 138 4.35 10.56 7.83
C ILE A 138 5.17 11.35 8.85
N ARG A 139 4.87 11.18 10.15
CA ARG A 139 5.62 11.84 11.22
C ARG A 139 7.10 11.46 11.18
N GLU A 140 7.43 10.17 11.16
CA GLU A 140 8.81 9.68 11.12
C GLU A 140 9.58 10.22 9.92
N LEU A 141 8.93 10.26 8.75
CA LEU A 141 9.52 10.83 7.54
C LEU A 141 9.81 12.33 7.68
N LEU A 142 8.92 13.08 8.34
CA LEU A 142 9.13 14.49 8.64
C LEU A 142 10.21 14.72 9.69
N GLU A 143 10.31 13.86 10.70
CA GLU A 143 11.38 13.89 11.70
C GLU A 143 12.75 13.61 11.08
N CYS A 144 12.86 12.58 10.24
CA CYS A 144 14.08 12.29 9.48
C CYS A 144 14.55 13.49 8.65
N TYR A 145 13.61 14.20 8.00
CA TYR A 145 13.95 15.44 7.28
C TYR A 145 14.35 16.58 8.22
N ALA A 146 13.71 16.71 9.39
CA ALA A 146 14.07 17.73 10.37
C ALA A 146 15.47 17.50 10.96
N GLU A 147 15.89 16.24 11.13
CA GLU A 147 17.23 15.86 11.58
C GLU A 147 18.30 16.09 10.51
N GLU A 148 18.00 15.75 9.26
CA GLU A 148 18.90 15.93 8.12
C GLU A 148 18.19 16.60 6.94
N PRO A 149 18.08 17.95 6.93
CA PRO A 149 17.36 18.65 5.88
C PRO A 149 18.18 18.68 4.59
N SER A 150 17.80 17.82 3.63
CA SER A 150 18.44 17.67 2.33
C SER A 150 17.41 17.58 1.20
N ASN A 151 17.82 17.93 -0.02
CA ASN A 151 16.96 17.78 -1.21
C ASN A 151 16.53 16.33 -1.41
N THR A 152 17.42 15.36 -1.17
CA THR A 152 17.14 13.92 -1.28
C THR A 152 16.06 13.47 -0.29
N ASN A 153 16.12 13.96 0.95
CA ASN A 153 15.08 13.67 1.95
C ASN A 153 13.75 14.34 1.54
N LEU A 154 13.78 15.60 1.06
CA LEU A 154 12.59 16.29 0.56
C LEU A 154 11.97 15.61 -0.67
N GLU A 155 12.78 15.04 -1.57
CA GLU A 155 12.30 14.23 -2.69
C GLU A 155 11.58 12.98 -2.23
N THR A 156 12.06 12.37 -1.14
CA THR A 156 11.41 11.21 -0.53
C THR A 156 10.02 11.57 0.02
N ILE A 157 9.87 12.75 0.64
CA ILE A 157 8.57 13.29 1.09
C ILE A 157 7.62 13.51 -0.09
N THR A 158 8.13 14.07 -1.19
CA THR A 158 7.30 14.52 -2.33
C THR A 158 7.00 13.45 -3.35
N ARG A 159 7.70 12.31 -3.30
CA ARG A 159 7.69 11.25 -4.32
C ARG A 159 6.29 10.80 -4.73
N PHE A 160 5.34 10.74 -3.80
CA PHE A 160 3.97 10.27 -4.06
C PHE A 160 2.94 11.40 -4.26
N GLY A 161 3.35 12.66 -4.17
CA GLY A 161 2.49 13.85 -4.32
C GLY A 161 2.75 14.69 -5.58
N ARG A 162 3.88 14.50 -6.28
CA ARG A 162 4.33 15.35 -7.41
C ARG A 162 3.22 15.67 -8.42
N THR A 163 2.40 14.70 -8.83
CA THR A 163 1.40 14.88 -9.89
C THR A 163 0.21 15.78 -9.51
N ARG A 164 -0.10 15.94 -8.21
CA ARG A 164 -1.15 16.87 -7.73
C ARG A 164 -0.58 18.24 -7.36
N ILE A 165 0.63 18.28 -6.80
CA ILE A 165 1.30 19.50 -6.32
C ILE A 165 1.59 20.48 -7.48
N PHE A 166 1.95 19.98 -8.66
CA PHE A 166 2.29 20.85 -9.82
C PHE A 166 1.12 21.19 -10.75
N LYS A 167 -0.11 20.73 -10.46
CA LYS A 167 -1.26 20.91 -11.36
C LYS A 167 -2.00 22.24 -11.19
N GLY A 168 -1.52 23.15 -10.34
CA GLY A 168 -2.15 24.45 -10.15
C GLY A 168 -1.32 25.47 -9.37
N GLY A 169 -0.38 26.13 -10.03
CA GLY A 169 0.06 27.49 -9.65
C GLY A 169 1.23 27.61 -8.65
N SER A 170 2.17 28.46 -9.04
CA SER A 170 3.33 29.01 -8.31
C SER A 170 4.51 28.06 -8.03
N PRO A 171 5.76 28.50 -8.27
CA PRO A 171 6.94 27.80 -7.77
C PRO A 171 6.83 27.70 -6.24
N LEU A 172 6.97 26.50 -5.67
CA LEU A 172 7.16 26.37 -4.23
C LEU A 172 8.56 26.90 -3.92
N TYR A 173 8.63 27.99 -3.15
CA TYR A 173 9.87 28.73 -2.94
C TYR A 173 10.74 28.08 -1.86
N CYS A 174 10.18 27.20 -1.02
CA CYS A 174 10.93 26.47 0.00
C CYS A 174 10.27 25.12 0.38
N GLY A 175 11.03 24.25 1.07
CA GLY A 175 10.53 22.97 1.57
C GLY A 175 9.37 23.09 2.57
N GLN A 176 9.24 24.22 3.27
CA GLN A 176 8.13 24.48 4.21
C GLN A 176 6.80 24.61 3.47
N ASP A 177 6.76 25.43 2.42
CA ASP A 177 5.54 25.65 1.62
C ASP A 177 5.00 24.32 1.06
N LEU A 178 5.92 23.42 0.69
CA LEU A 178 5.59 22.12 0.17
C LEU A 178 4.98 21.21 1.24
N ILE A 179 5.59 21.16 2.43
CA ILE A 179 5.09 20.34 3.54
C ILE A 179 3.72 20.86 3.98
N ASP A 180 3.57 22.18 4.16
CA ASP A 180 2.31 22.82 4.54
C ASP A 180 1.18 22.55 3.54
N HIS A 181 1.52 22.43 2.25
CA HIS A 181 0.54 22.06 1.23
C HIS A 181 0.18 20.56 1.27
N CYS A 182 1.12 19.68 1.60
CA CYS A 182 0.91 18.24 1.60
C CYS A 182 0.15 17.74 2.83
N LEU A 183 0.41 18.31 4.01
CA LEU A 183 -0.16 17.83 5.28
C LEU A 183 -1.69 17.73 5.28
N PRO A 184 -2.46 18.75 4.82
CA PRO A 184 -3.92 18.67 4.78
C PRO A 184 -4.46 17.66 3.76
N LEU A 185 -3.63 17.21 2.81
CA LEU A 185 -4.01 16.17 1.84
C LEU A 185 -3.82 14.76 2.41
N TRP A 186 -2.98 14.60 3.42
CA TRP A 186 -2.62 13.31 4.00
C TRP A 186 -3.31 13.05 5.34
N LEU A 187 -3.48 14.09 6.16
CA LEU A 187 -3.95 14.01 7.54
C LEU A 187 -5.29 14.73 7.71
N SER A 188 -6.13 14.24 8.62
CA SER A 188 -7.31 15.01 9.06
C SER A 188 -6.88 16.14 10.00
N SER A 189 -7.75 17.13 10.20
CA SER A 189 -7.52 18.20 11.18
C SER A 189 -7.21 17.65 12.58
N GLN A 190 -7.94 16.61 13.01
CA GLN A 190 -7.72 15.98 14.32
C GLN A 190 -6.36 15.28 14.40
N GLU A 191 -5.89 14.64 13.33
CA GLU A 191 -4.57 14.00 13.30
C GLU A 191 -3.44 15.03 13.28
N MET A 192 -3.66 16.17 12.61
CA MET A 192 -2.71 17.27 12.57
C MET A 192 -2.54 17.96 13.92
N GLU A 193 -3.58 17.99 14.75
CA GLU A 193 -3.60 18.61 16.09
C GLU A 193 -3.10 17.66 17.21
N ASN A 194 -2.66 16.45 16.85
CA ASN A 194 -2.10 15.51 17.82
C ASN A 194 -0.79 16.06 18.44
N GLU A 195 -0.64 15.95 19.76
CA GLU A 195 0.52 16.48 20.51
C GLU A 195 1.87 16.01 19.94
N GLU A 196 1.97 14.75 19.53
CA GLU A 196 3.21 14.21 18.97
C GLU A 196 3.51 14.77 17.58
N PHE A 197 2.46 15.11 16.82
CA PHE A 197 2.58 15.70 15.49
C PHE A 197 2.92 17.20 15.58
N GLU A 198 2.36 17.92 16.57
CA GLU A 198 2.70 19.31 16.87
C GLU A 198 4.18 19.48 17.27
N ALA A 199 4.73 18.56 18.06
CA ALA A 199 6.16 18.55 18.38
C ALA A 199 7.03 18.45 17.11
N THR A 200 6.61 17.64 16.14
CA THR A 200 7.29 17.48 14.85
C THR A 200 7.21 18.75 14.01
N LYS A 201 6.03 19.39 13.94
CA LYS A 201 5.86 20.69 13.26
C LYS A 201 6.78 21.77 13.85
N LEU A 202 6.90 21.82 15.18
CA LEU A 202 7.77 22.79 15.86
C LEU A 202 9.24 22.58 15.46
N LYS A 203 9.72 21.33 15.44
CA LYS A 203 11.07 20.99 14.97
C LYS A 203 11.29 21.48 13.53
N LEU A 204 10.34 21.19 12.63
CA LEU A 204 10.40 21.63 11.24
C LEU A 204 10.49 23.16 11.13
N SER A 205 9.63 23.89 11.84
CA SER A 205 9.61 25.36 11.80
C SER A 205 10.97 25.99 12.19
N ASN A 206 11.69 25.37 13.14
CA ASN A 206 13.03 25.81 13.54
C ASN A 206 14.06 25.56 12.43
N VAL A 207 13.97 24.43 11.73
CA VAL A 207 14.84 24.10 10.59
C VAL A 207 14.66 25.13 9.48
N PHE A 208 13.43 25.47 9.12
CA PHE A 208 13.16 26.44 8.05
C PHE A 208 13.55 27.88 8.42
N THR A 209 13.41 28.24 9.70
CA THR A 209 13.90 29.52 10.21
C THR A 209 15.44 29.61 10.13
N SER A 210 16.14 28.48 10.35
CA SER A 210 17.61 28.41 10.28
C SER A 210 18.19 28.36 8.85
N GLN A 211 17.45 27.82 7.88
CA GLN A 211 17.91 27.69 6.48
C GLN A 211 17.75 28.94 5.61
N GLY A 212 17.21 30.04 6.17
CA GLY A 212 17.26 31.37 5.56
C GLY A 212 16.84 31.41 4.08
N GLY A 213 15.62 30.98 3.76
CA GLY A 213 15.02 31.19 2.44
C GLY A 213 15.82 30.66 1.24
N THR A 214 16.70 29.66 1.44
CA THR A 214 17.48 29.09 0.35
C THR A 214 16.53 28.29 -0.56
N PRO A 215 16.39 28.67 -1.85
CA PRO A 215 15.45 28.00 -2.74
C PRO A 215 15.88 26.55 -2.99
N VAL A 216 15.00 25.61 -2.68
CA VAL A 216 15.20 24.20 -2.99
C VAL A 216 14.73 23.96 -4.42
N PHE A 217 15.68 23.81 -5.33
CA PHE A 217 15.38 23.40 -6.71
C PHE A 217 15.16 21.89 -6.75
N ILE A 218 13.90 21.49 -6.94
CA ILE A 218 13.57 20.11 -7.33
C ILE A 218 13.60 20.09 -8.86
N GLU A 219 14.59 19.39 -9.45
CA GLU A 219 14.65 19.23 -10.89
C GLU A 219 13.43 18.44 -11.40
N THR A 220 12.83 18.96 -12.46
CA THR A 220 11.61 18.45 -13.13
C THR A 220 11.84 17.17 -13.90
#